data_AF-A0A3M6UKK1-F1
#
_entry.id   AF-A0A3M6UKK1-F1
#
_cell.length_a   1.000
_cell.length_b   1.000
_cell.length_c   1.000
_cell.angle_alpha   90.00
_cell.angle_beta   90.00
_cell.angle_gamma   90.00
#
_symmetry.space_group_name_H-M   'P 1'
#
loop_
_entity.id
_entity.type
_entity.pdbx_description
1 polymer ?
#
loop_
_entity_poly.entity_id
_entity_poly.type
_entity_poly.pdbx_seq_one_letter_code
_entity_poly.pdbx_strand_id
1 'polypeptide(L)'
;MIQFREQKQNVALTNHIIKSEQVFDRDTCELKCYQDPNCVSYNYGPSADGNLLCELSDKTHSQVPANDLKAKEDYIYSLITANACQSSPCKLNSTCQAGFGAHGYRCICPEGYHGETCELDVNECAVATHDCSPNADCSNVMGSFHCNCKSGYSGDGKTCQAFGSTKELAVSSCKSLSSFNFPSGVYWLDVDSGSRDNSFKAYCEMETDGGNWTLVWSYTFTNYSNFQASSNAITPRPNWHVFIPSRVDVTVSKNPPLSETDFNAFEFSKWKIFGEEILVKSNINNWIICSSGDGNLAKWSDGPVNCKIIKSITEHCPDGPPPTHFFRYFGRYCGPSFFSDSFHYYFDGCTRYNWPTHDPCGQNSDRGLKNIQNPHGNVFIR
;
A
#
# COMPACT_ATOMS: atom_id res chain seq x y z
N MET A 1 -37.12 5.30 -32.57
CA MET A 1 -38.49 5.17 -33.11
C MET A 1 -38.65 3.72 -33.54
N ILE A 2 -39.61 2.98 -33.01
CA ILE A 2 -39.71 1.54 -33.30
C ILE A 2 -40.30 1.35 -34.72
N GLN A 3 -39.74 0.42 -35.49
CA GLN A 3 -40.02 0.22 -36.91
C GLN A 3 -40.83 -1.05 -37.23
N PHE A 4 -41.43 -1.72 -36.23
CA PHE A 4 -42.43 -2.79 -36.44
C PHE A 4 -43.76 -2.23 -36.97
N ARG A 5 -43.71 -1.44 -38.05
CA ARG A 5 -44.83 -0.68 -38.59
C ARG A 5 -45.76 -1.53 -39.46
N GLU A 6 -45.29 -2.68 -39.94
CA GLU A 6 -46.13 -3.63 -40.66
C GLU A 6 -46.65 -4.71 -39.71
N GLN A 7 -47.95 -4.98 -39.82
CA GLN A 7 -48.65 -5.98 -39.03
C GLN A 7 -49.51 -6.83 -39.95
N LYS A 8 -49.41 -8.16 -39.79
CA LYS A 8 -50.28 -9.10 -40.48
C LYS A 8 -51.21 -9.74 -39.46
N GLN A 9 -52.52 -9.62 -39.71
CA GLN A 9 -53.58 -10.17 -38.86
C GLN A 9 -53.83 -11.64 -39.21
N ASN A 10 -54.29 -12.42 -38.23
CA ASN A 10 -54.66 -13.83 -38.36
C ASN A 10 -53.52 -14.73 -38.88
N VAL A 11 -52.28 -14.36 -38.59
CA VAL A 11 -51.09 -15.15 -38.96
C VAL A 11 -50.05 -15.12 -37.85
N ALA A 12 -49.21 -16.14 -37.81
CA ALA A 12 -48.06 -16.23 -36.91
C ALA A 12 -46.86 -16.86 -37.62
N LEU A 13 -45.67 -16.37 -37.31
CA LEU A 13 -44.42 -17.00 -37.70
C LEU A 13 -44.18 -18.22 -36.79
N THR A 14 -43.97 -19.37 -37.40
CA THR A 14 -43.71 -20.64 -36.73
C THR A 14 -42.28 -21.11 -36.97
N ASN A 15 -41.79 -22.08 -36.18
CA ASN A 15 -40.46 -22.70 -36.28
C ASN A 15 -39.24 -21.81 -35.96
N HIS A 16 -39.41 -20.50 -35.80
CA HIS A 16 -38.34 -19.53 -35.45
C HIS A 16 -38.67 -18.75 -34.18
N ILE A 17 -39.44 -19.35 -33.28
CA ILE A 17 -39.77 -18.75 -31.98
C ILE A 17 -38.61 -19.02 -31.03
N ILE A 18 -37.95 -17.96 -30.59
CA ILE A 18 -36.82 -18.03 -29.65
C ILE A 18 -37.27 -17.93 -28.19
N LYS A 19 -38.41 -17.29 -27.94
CA LYS A 19 -38.95 -17.10 -26.59
C LYS A 19 -40.46 -16.93 -26.63
N SER A 20 -41.14 -17.41 -25.60
CA SER A 20 -42.57 -17.19 -25.41
C SER A 20 -42.84 -16.68 -24.01
N GLU A 21 -43.54 -15.56 -23.89
CA GLU A 21 -43.81 -14.90 -22.62
C GLU A 21 -45.27 -14.48 -22.53
N GLN A 22 -45.87 -14.62 -21.34
CA GLN A 22 -47.17 -14.02 -21.05
C GLN A 22 -47.00 -12.50 -20.90
N VAL A 23 -47.91 -11.75 -21.49
CA VAL A 23 -47.93 -10.29 -21.49
C VAL A 23 -49.33 -9.78 -21.18
N PHE A 24 -49.46 -8.50 -20.83
CA PHE A 24 -50.75 -7.87 -20.54
C PHE A 24 -51.31 -7.10 -21.74
N ASP A 25 -50.42 -6.66 -22.64
CA ASP A 25 -50.75 -5.91 -23.85
C ASP A 25 -49.65 -6.08 -24.91
N ARG A 26 -49.90 -5.51 -26.10
CA ARG A 26 -48.97 -5.56 -27.23
C ARG A 26 -47.70 -4.76 -26.98
N ASP A 27 -47.80 -3.61 -26.33
CA ASP A 27 -46.66 -2.72 -26.10
C ASP A 27 -45.64 -3.38 -25.16
N THR A 28 -46.12 -4.17 -24.20
CA THR A 28 -45.29 -5.05 -23.37
C THR A 28 -44.57 -6.08 -24.24
N CYS A 29 -45.25 -6.72 -25.20
CA CYS A 29 -44.62 -7.68 -26.13
C CYS A 29 -43.52 -7.03 -26.99
N GLU A 30 -43.77 -5.80 -27.47
CA GLU A 30 -42.78 -5.01 -28.19
C GLU A 30 -41.57 -4.64 -27.31
N LEU A 31 -41.79 -4.28 -26.04
CA LEU A 31 -40.73 -4.05 -25.07
C LEU A 31 -39.93 -5.32 -24.78
N LYS A 32 -40.58 -6.50 -24.71
CA LYS A 32 -39.87 -7.78 -24.56
C LYS A 32 -38.97 -8.07 -25.75
N CYS A 33 -39.45 -7.81 -26.97
CA CYS A 33 -38.62 -7.89 -28.17
C CYS A 33 -37.46 -6.89 -28.14
N TYR A 34 -37.69 -5.66 -27.67
CA TYR A 34 -36.63 -4.68 -27.45
C TYR A 34 -35.62 -5.10 -26.38
N GLN A 35 -35.97 -5.95 -25.41
CA GLN A 35 -35.02 -6.40 -24.40
C GLN A 35 -34.21 -7.61 -24.87
N ASP A 36 -34.74 -8.42 -25.79
CA ASP A 36 -34.06 -9.58 -26.35
C ASP A 36 -33.20 -9.18 -27.57
N PRO A 37 -31.86 -9.28 -27.51
CA PRO A 37 -30.96 -8.87 -28.59
C PRO A 37 -31.22 -9.55 -29.94
N ASN A 38 -31.77 -10.77 -29.92
CA ASN A 38 -31.98 -11.55 -31.12
C ASN A 38 -33.35 -11.30 -31.75
N CYS A 39 -34.28 -10.66 -31.03
CA CYS A 39 -35.63 -10.49 -31.52
C CYS A 39 -35.71 -9.47 -32.67
N VAL A 40 -36.23 -9.89 -33.82
CA VAL A 40 -36.43 -9.04 -35.02
C VAL A 40 -37.85 -9.15 -35.58
N SER A 41 -38.71 -9.97 -34.99
CA SER A 41 -40.16 -9.98 -35.19
C SER A 41 -40.84 -10.69 -34.02
N TYR A 42 -42.15 -10.52 -33.86
CA TYR A 42 -42.90 -11.22 -32.81
C TYR A 42 -44.33 -11.54 -33.24
N ASN A 43 -44.89 -12.62 -32.70
CA ASN A 43 -46.32 -12.87 -32.71
C ASN A 43 -46.94 -12.41 -31.39
N TYR A 44 -48.17 -11.90 -31.47
CA TYR A 44 -48.96 -11.49 -30.31
C TYR A 44 -50.39 -12.02 -30.48
N GLY A 45 -50.89 -12.77 -29.52
CA GLY A 45 -52.24 -13.35 -29.60
C GLY A 45 -52.67 -14.05 -28.30
N PRO A 46 -53.86 -14.67 -28.26
CA PRO A 46 -54.36 -15.34 -27.09
C PRO A 46 -53.60 -16.66 -26.79
N SER A 47 -53.43 -16.95 -25.50
CA SER A 47 -52.97 -18.23 -24.95
C SER A 47 -54.15 -19.17 -24.64
N ALA A 48 -53.88 -20.46 -24.51
CA ALA A 48 -54.86 -21.48 -24.12
C ALA A 48 -55.53 -21.18 -22.75
N ASP A 49 -54.84 -20.46 -21.86
CA ASP A 49 -55.34 -20.11 -20.52
C ASP A 49 -56.12 -18.78 -20.48
N GLY A 50 -56.39 -18.16 -21.64
CA GLY A 50 -57.09 -16.87 -21.74
C GLY A 50 -56.23 -15.62 -21.48
N ASN A 51 -54.93 -15.80 -21.19
CA ASN A 51 -53.95 -14.72 -21.12
C ASN A 51 -53.42 -14.33 -22.52
N LEU A 52 -52.75 -13.19 -22.64
CA LEU A 52 -52.08 -12.80 -23.89
C LEU A 52 -50.65 -13.36 -23.94
N LEU A 53 -50.27 -13.87 -25.10
CA LEU A 53 -48.99 -14.50 -25.36
C LEU A 53 -48.20 -13.68 -26.37
N CYS A 54 -46.92 -13.49 -26.06
CA CYS A 54 -45.92 -12.90 -26.93
C CYS A 54 -44.91 -13.98 -27.33
N GLU A 55 -44.76 -14.22 -28.64
CA GLU A 55 -43.79 -15.18 -29.19
C GLU A 55 -42.72 -14.38 -29.96
N LEU A 56 -41.51 -14.28 -29.40
CA LEU A 56 -40.39 -13.55 -30.01
C LEU A 56 -39.69 -14.42 -31.05
N SER A 57 -39.21 -13.81 -32.14
CA SER A 57 -38.52 -14.50 -33.23
C SER A 57 -37.24 -13.79 -33.67
N ASP A 58 -36.21 -14.59 -33.97
CA ASP A 58 -34.91 -14.14 -34.49
C ASP A 58 -34.85 -14.00 -36.02
N LYS A 59 -35.96 -14.31 -36.69
CA LYS A 59 -36.14 -14.16 -38.12
C LYS A 59 -37.39 -13.36 -38.43
N THR A 60 -37.41 -12.80 -39.63
CA THR A 60 -38.62 -12.29 -40.27
C THR A 60 -39.10 -13.29 -41.32
N HIS A 61 -40.40 -13.23 -41.68
CA HIS A 61 -40.94 -14.06 -42.76
C HIS A 61 -40.20 -13.93 -44.11
N SER A 62 -39.50 -12.80 -44.34
CA SER A 62 -38.69 -12.57 -45.54
C SER A 62 -37.36 -13.34 -45.55
N GLN A 63 -36.94 -13.87 -44.40
CA GLN A 63 -35.68 -14.59 -44.21
C GLN A 63 -35.87 -16.11 -44.09
N VAL A 64 -37.11 -16.59 -44.13
CA VAL A 64 -37.46 -18.00 -43.92
C VAL A 64 -38.42 -18.48 -45.01
N PRO A 65 -38.58 -19.80 -45.21
CA PRO A 65 -39.52 -20.32 -46.19
C PRO A 65 -40.94 -19.76 -45.98
N ALA A 66 -41.64 -19.47 -47.07
CA ALA A 66 -43.01 -18.91 -47.02
C ALA A 66 -43.99 -19.75 -46.19
N ASN A 67 -43.74 -21.06 -46.05
CA ASN A 67 -44.56 -21.99 -45.28
C ASN A 67 -44.44 -21.82 -43.75
N ASP A 68 -43.45 -21.06 -43.27
CA ASP A 68 -43.27 -20.81 -41.83
C ASP A 68 -44.21 -19.72 -41.31
N LEU A 69 -44.74 -18.85 -42.18
CA LEU A 69 -45.81 -17.91 -41.83
C LEU A 69 -47.17 -18.58 -42.06
N LYS A 70 -47.84 -19.00 -40.97
CA LYS A 70 -49.07 -19.78 -41.03
C LYS A 70 -50.27 -18.97 -40.57
N ALA A 71 -51.44 -19.30 -41.11
CA ALA A 71 -52.70 -18.80 -40.58
C ALA A 71 -52.86 -19.25 -39.12
N LYS A 72 -53.12 -18.30 -38.23
CA LYS A 72 -53.35 -18.51 -36.80
C LYS A 72 -54.34 -17.43 -36.37
N GLU A 73 -55.59 -17.83 -36.17
CA GLU A 73 -56.69 -16.92 -35.82
C GLU A 73 -56.38 -16.13 -34.54
N ASP A 74 -56.77 -14.85 -34.51
CA ASP A 74 -56.53 -13.91 -33.40
C ASP A 74 -55.06 -13.59 -33.08
N TYR A 75 -54.11 -14.02 -33.91
CA TYR A 75 -52.70 -13.64 -33.79
C TYR A 75 -52.34 -12.48 -34.73
N ILE A 76 -51.56 -11.55 -34.20
CA ILE A 76 -50.93 -10.45 -34.92
C ILE A 76 -49.44 -10.76 -35.05
N TYR A 77 -48.97 -10.87 -36.28
CA TYR A 77 -47.54 -10.94 -36.56
C TYR A 77 -47.00 -9.54 -36.85
N SER A 78 -46.07 -9.06 -36.03
CA SER A 78 -45.41 -7.77 -36.19
C SER A 78 -44.01 -7.96 -36.76
N LEU A 79 -43.70 -7.22 -37.82
CA LEU A 79 -42.47 -7.41 -38.61
C LEU A 79 -41.79 -6.09 -38.96
N ILE A 80 -40.50 -6.19 -39.27
CA ILE A 80 -39.72 -5.11 -39.89
C ILE A 80 -39.88 -5.17 -41.41
N THR A 81 -39.81 -4.01 -42.06
CA THR A 81 -39.94 -3.88 -43.52
C THR A 81 -38.64 -4.15 -44.27
N ALA A 82 -37.50 -3.80 -43.65
CA ALA A 82 -36.16 -4.06 -44.17
C ALA A 82 -35.20 -4.38 -43.02
N ASN A 83 -34.30 -5.33 -43.24
CA ASN A 83 -33.28 -5.68 -42.26
C ASN A 83 -32.03 -4.82 -42.44
N ALA A 84 -31.96 -3.68 -41.75
CA ALA A 84 -30.82 -2.78 -41.80
C ALA A 84 -29.49 -3.42 -41.31
N CYS A 85 -29.55 -4.51 -40.54
CA CYS A 85 -28.36 -5.24 -40.08
C CYS A 85 -27.64 -6.02 -41.20
N GLN A 86 -28.23 -6.19 -42.38
CA GLN A 86 -27.56 -6.83 -43.53
C GLN A 86 -26.31 -6.06 -44.01
N SER A 87 -26.23 -4.77 -43.70
CA SER A 87 -25.08 -3.92 -44.03
C SER A 87 -23.92 -4.03 -43.03
N SER A 88 -24.06 -4.84 -41.97
CA SER A 88 -23.11 -4.94 -40.86
C SER A 88 -22.70 -3.58 -40.28
N PRO A 89 -23.67 -2.75 -39.84
CA PRO A 89 -23.38 -1.39 -39.41
C PRO A 89 -22.60 -1.34 -38.08
N CYS A 90 -22.82 -2.31 -37.21
CA CYS A 90 -22.23 -2.38 -35.87
C CYS A 90 -20.75 -2.81 -35.91
N LYS A 91 -19.90 -2.15 -35.14
CA LYS A 91 -18.45 -2.40 -35.06
C LYS A 91 -18.11 -3.45 -33.99
N LEU A 92 -16.86 -3.91 -33.97
CA LEU A 92 -16.30 -4.76 -32.91
C LEU A 92 -17.08 -6.07 -32.67
N ASN A 93 -17.66 -6.64 -33.73
CA ASN A 93 -18.51 -7.84 -33.65
C ASN A 93 -19.69 -7.70 -32.67
N SER A 94 -20.15 -6.47 -32.43
CA SER A 94 -21.32 -6.19 -31.59
C SER A 94 -22.62 -6.67 -32.21
N THR A 95 -23.63 -6.91 -31.37
CA THR A 95 -24.92 -7.46 -31.83
C THR A 95 -25.75 -6.37 -32.51
N CYS A 96 -26.13 -6.61 -33.76
CA CYS A 96 -27.07 -5.75 -34.48
C CYS A 96 -28.49 -6.27 -34.35
N GLN A 97 -29.40 -5.42 -33.88
CA GLN A 97 -30.83 -5.73 -33.82
C GLN A 97 -31.61 -4.81 -34.75
N ALA A 98 -32.28 -5.41 -35.74
CA ALA A 98 -33.07 -4.70 -36.73
C ALA A 98 -34.45 -4.31 -36.17
N GLY A 99 -35.05 -3.24 -36.70
CA GLY A 99 -36.39 -2.77 -36.33
C GLY A 99 -36.42 -1.66 -35.29
N PHE A 100 -35.27 -1.16 -34.86
CA PHE A 100 -35.15 -0.17 -33.79
C PHE A 100 -34.34 1.06 -34.23
N GLY A 101 -34.27 2.10 -33.39
CA GLY A 101 -33.45 3.29 -33.66
C GLY A 101 -34.00 4.21 -34.77
N ALA A 102 -33.22 5.22 -35.16
CA ALA A 102 -33.58 6.12 -36.26
C ALA A 102 -33.26 5.51 -37.64
N HIS A 103 -32.26 4.63 -37.70
CA HIS A 103 -31.75 4.01 -38.92
C HIS A 103 -32.31 2.60 -39.18
N GLY A 104 -33.33 2.17 -38.43
CA GLY A 104 -33.93 0.85 -38.57
C GLY A 104 -33.11 -0.31 -37.99
N TYR A 105 -32.03 0.01 -37.27
CA TYR A 105 -31.32 -0.91 -36.39
C TYR A 105 -30.88 -0.19 -35.10
N ARG A 106 -30.46 -0.98 -34.12
CA ARG A 106 -29.61 -0.52 -33.01
C ARG A 106 -28.47 -1.52 -32.81
N CYS A 107 -27.33 -1.02 -32.35
CA CYS A 107 -26.21 -1.86 -31.94
C CYS A 107 -26.23 -2.03 -30.42
N ILE A 108 -26.03 -3.26 -29.96
CA ILE A 108 -25.90 -3.59 -28.54
C ILE A 108 -24.41 -3.77 -28.28
N CYS A 109 -23.82 -2.76 -27.63
CA CYS A 109 -22.39 -2.69 -27.45
C CYS A 109 -21.90 -3.70 -26.40
N PRO A 110 -20.74 -4.35 -26.64
CA PRO A 110 -20.04 -5.09 -25.60
C PRO A 110 -19.70 -4.17 -24.44
N GLU A 111 -19.45 -4.76 -23.27
CA GLU A 111 -18.91 -4.03 -22.12
C GLU A 111 -17.63 -3.28 -22.50
N GLY A 112 -17.48 -2.06 -21.99
CA GLY A 112 -16.36 -1.16 -22.33
C GLY A 112 -16.54 -0.37 -23.63
N TYR A 113 -17.66 -0.51 -24.35
CA TYR A 113 -17.91 0.23 -25.60
C TYR A 113 -19.23 0.99 -25.61
N HIS A 114 -19.26 2.09 -26.37
CA HIS A 114 -20.43 2.92 -26.58
C HIS A 114 -20.43 3.55 -27.98
N GLY A 115 -21.42 4.41 -28.25
CA GLY A 115 -21.66 5.02 -29.56
C GLY A 115 -22.81 4.35 -30.30
N GLU A 116 -23.21 4.94 -31.42
CA GLU A 116 -24.35 4.45 -32.19
C GLU A 116 -24.06 3.11 -32.88
N THR A 117 -22.81 2.92 -33.30
CA THR A 117 -22.32 1.69 -33.93
C THR A 117 -21.34 0.92 -33.06
N CYS A 118 -21.24 1.26 -31.76
CA CYS A 118 -20.26 0.70 -30.82
C CYS A 118 -18.81 0.94 -31.23
N GLU A 119 -18.55 2.10 -31.82
CA GLU A 119 -17.23 2.51 -32.33
C GLU A 119 -16.37 3.25 -31.30
N LEU A 120 -16.98 3.69 -30.19
CA LEU A 120 -16.31 4.47 -29.16
C LEU A 120 -15.98 3.59 -27.96
N ASP A 121 -14.79 3.78 -27.45
CA ASP A 121 -14.29 3.15 -26.23
C ASP A 121 -14.75 3.93 -24.99
N VAL A 122 -15.23 3.23 -23.96
CA VAL A 122 -15.52 3.84 -22.67
C VAL A 122 -14.20 4.03 -21.94
N ASN A 123 -13.86 5.26 -21.58
CA ASN A 123 -12.69 5.50 -20.75
C ASN A 123 -13.03 5.38 -19.26
N GLU A 124 -12.93 4.18 -18.69
CA GLU A 124 -13.31 3.93 -17.29
C GLU A 124 -12.46 4.73 -16.30
N CYS A 125 -11.22 5.08 -16.68
CA CYS A 125 -10.34 5.93 -15.90
C CYS A 125 -10.86 7.38 -15.83
N ALA A 126 -11.39 7.91 -16.93
CA ALA A 126 -11.90 9.28 -16.99
C ALA A 126 -13.26 9.45 -16.29
N VAL A 127 -14.11 8.41 -16.33
CA VAL A 127 -15.43 8.43 -15.68
C VAL A 127 -15.43 7.83 -14.27
N ALA A 128 -14.27 7.40 -13.76
CA ALA A 128 -14.08 6.82 -12.44
C ALA A 128 -14.98 5.60 -12.15
N THR A 129 -15.23 4.76 -13.15
CA THR A 129 -15.98 3.50 -13.03
C THR A 129 -15.07 2.28 -12.86
N HIS A 130 -13.74 2.47 -12.89
CA HIS A 130 -12.75 1.42 -12.66
C HIS A 130 -12.74 0.94 -11.20
N ASP A 131 -12.18 -0.24 -10.96
CA ASP A 131 -12.03 -0.85 -9.62
C ASP A 131 -10.57 -0.96 -9.16
N CYS A 132 -9.68 -0.14 -9.74
CA CYS A 132 -8.28 -0.04 -9.29
C CYS A 132 -8.16 0.35 -7.81
N SER A 133 -7.12 -0.16 -7.15
CA SER A 133 -6.73 0.24 -5.80
C SER A 133 -6.51 1.75 -5.71
N PRO A 134 -6.78 2.40 -4.57
CA PRO A 134 -6.36 3.79 -4.32
C PRO A 134 -4.85 4.02 -4.51
N ASN A 135 -4.06 2.95 -4.34
CA ASN A 135 -2.61 2.94 -4.53
C ASN A 135 -2.20 2.39 -5.92
N ALA A 136 -3.08 2.45 -6.91
CA ALA A 136 -2.81 2.12 -8.30
C ALA A 136 -3.15 3.28 -9.23
N ASP A 137 -2.51 3.30 -10.40
CA ASP A 137 -2.82 4.16 -11.52
C ASP A 137 -3.68 3.40 -12.53
N CYS A 138 -4.76 4.02 -12.99
CA CYS A 138 -5.64 3.49 -14.03
C CYS A 138 -5.12 3.88 -15.40
N SER A 139 -5.02 2.91 -16.31
CA SER A 139 -4.68 3.12 -17.72
C SER A 139 -5.78 2.56 -18.60
N ASN A 140 -6.39 3.42 -19.41
CA ASN A 140 -7.45 3.03 -20.32
C ASN A 140 -6.91 2.19 -21.49
N VAL A 141 -7.64 1.15 -21.88
CA VAL A 141 -7.35 0.34 -23.07
C VAL A 141 -8.64 0.06 -23.84
N MET A 142 -8.55 -0.32 -25.10
CA MET A 142 -9.76 -0.59 -25.90
C MET A 142 -10.62 -1.70 -25.28
N GLY A 143 -11.83 -1.34 -24.83
CA GLY A 143 -12.83 -2.19 -24.21
C GLY A 143 -12.62 -2.48 -22.74
N SER A 144 -11.64 -1.86 -22.07
CA SER A 144 -11.34 -2.11 -20.66
C SER A 144 -10.33 -1.12 -20.07
N PHE A 145 -9.80 -1.44 -18.89
CA PHE A 145 -8.73 -0.70 -18.25
C PHE A 145 -7.72 -1.65 -17.59
N HIS A 146 -6.52 -1.14 -17.34
CA HIS A 146 -5.49 -1.78 -16.55
C HIS A 146 -5.19 -0.96 -15.31
N CYS A 147 -5.02 -1.66 -14.18
CA CYS A 147 -4.60 -1.07 -12.93
C CYS A 147 -3.15 -1.46 -12.68
N ASN A 148 -2.28 -0.48 -12.46
CA ASN A 148 -0.88 -0.73 -12.10
C ASN A 148 -0.61 -0.11 -10.74
N CYS A 149 -0.10 -0.90 -9.78
CA CYS A 149 0.25 -0.35 -8.47
C CYS A 149 1.28 0.79 -8.63
N LYS A 150 1.06 1.88 -7.88
CA LYS A 150 1.96 3.03 -7.82
C LYS A 150 3.34 2.60 -7.32
N SER A 151 4.36 3.41 -7.63
CA SER A 151 5.70 3.20 -7.10
C SER A 151 5.67 3.05 -5.57
N GLY A 152 6.38 2.05 -5.05
CA GLY A 152 6.34 1.69 -3.63
C GLY A 152 5.32 0.62 -3.26
N TYR A 153 4.45 0.20 -4.18
CA TYR A 153 3.41 -0.79 -3.92
C TYR A 153 3.53 -2.00 -4.86
N SER A 154 3.00 -3.13 -4.41
CA SER A 154 2.95 -4.39 -5.18
C SER A 154 1.61 -5.08 -5.02
N GLY A 155 1.19 -5.78 -6.08
CA GLY A 155 -0.08 -6.50 -6.16
C GLY A 155 -0.60 -6.57 -7.59
N ASP A 156 -1.89 -6.85 -7.75
CA ASP A 156 -2.56 -7.03 -9.05
C ASP A 156 -3.19 -5.73 -9.60
N GLY A 157 -2.96 -4.59 -8.94
CA GLY A 157 -3.52 -3.29 -9.31
C GLY A 157 -4.90 -3.01 -8.71
N LYS A 158 -5.71 -4.04 -8.42
CA LYS A 158 -6.96 -3.91 -7.65
C LYS A 158 -6.69 -3.96 -6.15
N THR A 159 -5.70 -4.75 -5.76
CA THR A 159 -5.09 -4.79 -4.44
C THR A 159 -3.63 -4.38 -4.57
N CYS A 160 -3.21 -3.37 -3.80
CA CYS A 160 -1.83 -2.89 -3.79
C CYS A 160 -1.36 -2.68 -2.35
N GLN A 161 -0.31 -3.40 -1.96
CA GLN A 161 0.30 -3.35 -0.63
C GLN A 161 1.65 -2.65 -0.68
N ALA A 162 1.95 -1.80 0.31
CA ALA A 162 3.19 -1.05 0.36
C ALA A 162 4.39 -1.97 0.62
N PHE A 163 5.53 -1.69 0.01
CA PHE A 163 6.79 -2.35 0.38
C PHE A 163 7.13 -2.10 1.85
N GLY A 164 7.65 -3.13 2.52
CA GLY A 164 7.92 -3.15 3.95
C GLY A 164 6.68 -3.33 4.84
N SER A 165 5.46 -3.40 4.29
CA SER A 165 4.24 -3.59 5.10
C SER A 165 4.04 -5.03 5.59
N THR A 166 4.52 -6.01 4.82
CA THR A 166 4.44 -7.44 5.14
C THR A 166 5.80 -8.12 5.01
N LYS A 167 5.88 -9.36 5.51
CA LYS A 167 7.10 -10.19 5.43
C LYS A 167 7.48 -10.46 3.97
N GLU A 168 6.49 -10.69 3.12
CA GLU A 168 6.63 -11.01 1.69
C GLU A 168 7.09 -9.81 0.86
N LEU A 169 6.85 -8.60 1.36
CA LEU A 169 7.23 -7.34 0.73
C LEU A 169 8.35 -6.63 1.47
N ALA A 170 9.10 -7.34 2.32
CA ALA A 170 10.21 -6.77 3.07
C ALA A 170 11.21 -6.05 2.15
N VAL A 171 11.67 -4.87 2.58
CA VAL A 171 12.68 -4.09 1.85
C VAL A 171 14.08 -4.41 2.34
N SER A 172 15.10 -4.17 1.51
CA SER A 172 16.48 -4.51 1.89
C SER A 172 17.06 -3.64 3.01
N SER A 173 16.55 -2.41 3.21
CA SER A 173 16.98 -1.47 4.25
C SER A 173 16.00 -0.31 4.37
N CYS A 174 16.12 0.49 5.44
CA CYS A 174 15.39 1.76 5.54
C CYS A 174 15.72 2.73 4.39
N LYS A 175 16.93 2.64 3.82
CA LYS A 175 17.33 3.46 2.66
C LYS A 175 16.45 3.20 1.44
N SER A 176 16.03 1.95 1.21
CA SER A 176 15.19 1.58 0.07
C SER A 176 13.80 2.24 0.12
N LEU A 177 13.34 2.63 1.31
CA LEU A 177 12.05 3.31 1.50
C LEU A 177 12.06 4.76 0.99
N SER A 178 13.23 5.41 0.95
CA SER A 178 13.38 6.78 0.44
C SER A 178 13.00 6.90 -1.04
N SER A 179 13.23 5.85 -1.83
CA SER A 179 12.85 5.80 -3.25
C SER A 179 11.33 5.89 -3.46
N PHE A 180 10.54 5.65 -2.41
CA PHE A 180 9.08 5.68 -2.43
C PHE A 180 8.48 6.81 -1.59
N ASN A 181 9.31 7.70 -1.02
CA ASN A 181 8.90 8.75 -0.09
C ASN A 181 8.05 8.24 1.09
N PHE A 182 8.38 7.08 1.63
CA PHE A 182 7.68 6.54 2.80
C PHE A 182 8.13 7.25 4.09
N PRO A 183 7.19 7.51 5.03
CA PRO A 183 7.47 8.25 6.25
C PRO A 183 8.25 7.42 7.27
N SER A 184 8.60 8.04 8.40
CA SER A 184 9.11 7.29 9.56
C SER A 184 8.06 6.28 10.05
N GLY A 185 8.50 5.08 10.43
CA GLY A 185 7.58 4.03 10.84
C GLY A 185 8.23 2.66 10.98
N VAL A 186 7.41 1.65 11.27
CA VAL A 186 7.87 0.27 11.40
C VAL A 186 7.70 -0.47 10.08
N TYR A 187 8.78 -1.04 9.58
CA TYR A 187 8.82 -1.76 8.31
C TYR A 187 9.46 -3.14 8.49
N TRP A 188 9.08 -4.07 7.62
CA TRP A 188 9.77 -5.33 7.44
C TRP A 188 11.04 -5.13 6.61
N LEU A 189 12.17 -5.52 7.17
CA LEU A 189 13.49 -5.50 6.52
C LEU A 189 13.97 -6.92 6.25
N ASP A 190 14.57 -7.13 5.08
CA ASP A 190 15.30 -8.35 4.69
C ASP A 190 16.72 -7.95 4.25
N VAL A 191 17.64 -7.92 5.21
CA VAL A 191 19.03 -7.51 5.01
C VAL A 191 19.89 -8.60 4.34
N ASP A 192 19.41 -9.85 4.29
CA ASP A 192 20.14 -11.01 3.76
C ASP A 192 19.87 -11.24 2.26
N SER A 193 19.38 -10.22 1.55
CA SER A 193 19.22 -10.24 0.08
C SER A 193 18.28 -11.33 -0.46
N GLY A 194 17.17 -11.61 0.21
CA GLY A 194 15.98 -12.19 -0.44
C GLY A 194 15.56 -13.60 -0.05
N SER A 195 16.16 -14.23 0.97
CA SER A 195 15.62 -15.48 1.54
C SER A 195 14.25 -15.23 2.19
N ARG A 196 13.97 -14.00 2.67
CA ARG A 196 12.78 -13.58 3.43
C ARG A 196 12.54 -14.35 4.74
N ASP A 197 13.13 -15.52 4.95
CA ASP A 197 12.93 -16.34 6.14
C ASP A 197 13.35 -15.59 7.41
N ASN A 198 14.44 -14.82 7.32
CA ASN A 198 15.04 -14.03 8.40
C ASN A 198 14.61 -12.57 8.44
N SER A 199 13.62 -12.16 7.64
CA SER A 199 13.16 -10.77 7.67
C SER A 199 12.61 -10.42 9.05
N PHE A 200 12.78 -9.18 9.48
CA PHE A 200 12.36 -8.71 10.80
C PHE A 200 11.76 -7.30 10.72
N LYS A 201 11.03 -6.90 11.77
CA LYS A 201 10.55 -5.53 11.89
C LYS A 201 11.63 -4.62 12.48
N ALA A 202 11.77 -3.43 11.92
CA ALA A 202 12.58 -2.36 12.46
C ALA A 202 11.87 -1.01 12.29
N TYR A 203 12.16 -0.08 13.20
CA TYR A 203 11.75 1.31 13.03
C TYR A 203 12.74 2.04 12.13
N CYS A 204 12.23 2.62 11.04
CA CYS A 204 12.96 3.48 10.13
C CYS A 204 12.63 4.94 10.43
N GLU A 205 13.65 5.77 10.67
CA GLU A 205 13.51 7.22 10.80
C GLU A 205 13.93 7.88 9.48
N MET A 206 12.98 8.59 8.87
CA MET A 206 13.08 9.07 7.49
C MET A 206 13.21 10.60 7.39
N GLU A 207 13.34 11.30 8.51
CA GLU A 207 13.25 12.77 8.57
C GLU A 207 14.59 13.43 8.91
N THR A 208 15.29 12.90 9.91
CA THR A 208 16.52 13.51 10.43
C THR A 208 17.66 13.34 9.43
N ASP A 209 18.30 14.44 8.99
CA ASP A 209 19.47 14.42 8.09
C ASP A 209 19.25 13.59 6.81
N GLY A 210 18.07 13.72 6.20
CA GLY A 210 17.72 12.97 4.98
C GLY A 210 17.29 11.52 5.22
N GLY A 211 17.12 11.12 6.49
CA GLY A 211 16.49 9.86 6.88
C GLY A 211 17.35 8.62 6.65
N ASN A 212 16.69 7.50 6.36
CA ASN A 212 17.28 6.18 6.13
C ASN A 212 17.87 5.51 7.38
N TRP A 213 17.53 6.01 8.57
CA TRP A 213 18.07 5.55 9.83
C TRP A 213 17.32 4.33 10.34
N THR A 214 18.04 3.26 10.67
CA THR A 214 17.46 2.08 11.33
C THR A 214 17.66 2.21 12.84
N LEU A 215 16.59 2.20 13.63
CA LEU A 215 16.68 2.20 15.09
C LEU A 215 17.24 0.86 15.58
N VAL A 216 18.40 0.89 16.22
CA VAL A 216 19.06 -0.31 16.73
C VAL A 216 19.06 -0.41 18.25
N TRP A 217 18.84 0.71 18.95
CA TRP A 217 18.76 0.72 20.40
C TRP A 217 17.95 1.91 20.89
N SER A 218 16.95 1.65 21.72
CA SER A 218 16.27 2.65 22.53
C SER A 218 16.48 2.30 24.00
N TYR A 219 16.86 3.27 24.82
CA TYR A 219 17.17 3.07 26.23
C TYR A 219 16.57 4.15 27.12
N THR A 220 16.35 3.77 28.37
CA THR A 220 16.00 4.66 29.47
C THR A 220 16.93 4.41 30.66
N PHE A 221 16.58 4.94 31.84
CA PHE A 221 17.41 4.90 33.05
C PHE A 221 16.62 4.31 34.23
N THR A 222 17.27 3.46 35.03
CA THR A 222 16.65 2.80 36.20
C THR A 222 16.31 3.78 37.34
N ASN A 223 17.00 4.91 37.43
CA ASN A 223 16.73 5.99 38.38
C ASN A 223 16.96 7.37 37.74
N TYR A 224 16.10 7.72 36.79
CA TYR A 224 16.13 9.02 36.10
C TYR A 224 15.83 10.23 37.00
N SER A 225 15.38 10.02 38.24
CA SER A 225 15.18 11.10 39.21
C SER A 225 16.49 11.51 39.91
N ASN A 226 17.54 10.69 39.81
CA ASN A 226 18.84 10.98 40.37
C ASN A 226 19.95 10.32 39.53
N PHE A 227 20.50 11.06 38.58
CA PHE A 227 21.49 10.52 37.64
C PHE A 227 22.83 10.15 38.28
N GLN A 228 23.09 10.64 39.49
CA GLN A 228 24.28 10.31 40.30
C GLN A 228 24.07 9.15 41.27
N ALA A 229 22.84 8.65 41.41
CA ALA A 229 22.56 7.54 42.31
C ALA A 229 23.33 6.30 41.85
N SER A 230 23.95 5.60 42.80
CA SER A 230 24.68 4.35 42.54
C SER A 230 23.79 3.22 42.01
N SER A 231 22.46 3.38 42.12
CA SER A 231 21.43 2.50 41.58
C SER A 231 21.01 2.87 40.14
N ASN A 232 21.43 4.03 39.63
CA ASN A 232 21.08 4.47 38.28
C ASN A 232 21.95 3.77 37.24
N ALA A 233 21.30 3.29 36.19
CA ALA A 233 21.91 2.57 35.09
C ALA A 233 21.03 2.67 33.85
N ILE A 234 21.64 2.51 32.69
CA ILE A 234 20.94 2.49 31.41
C ILE A 234 20.31 1.13 31.22
N THR A 235 19.08 1.12 30.73
CA THR A 235 18.33 -0.12 30.56
C THR A 235 17.36 -0.02 29.38
N PRO A 236 17.18 -1.11 28.60
CA PRO A 236 18.00 -2.32 28.61
C PRO A 236 19.34 -2.08 27.90
N ARG A 237 20.28 -3.01 28.07
CA ARG A 237 21.53 -3.02 27.31
C ARG A 237 21.46 -3.95 26.09
N PRO A 238 22.21 -3.65 25.02
CA PRO A 238 22.48 -4.63 23.96
C PRO A 238 23.28 -5.82 24.49
N ASN A 239 23.27 -6.91 23.72
CA ASN A 239 23.92 -8.17 24.08
C ASN A 239 25.45 -8.20 23.87
N TRP A 240 26.10 -7.03 23.79
CA TRP A 240 27.56 -6.96 23.71
C TRP A 240 28.24 -7.54 24.96
N HIS A 241 29.49 -7.95 24.77
CA HIS A 241 30.31 -8.53 25.84
C HIS A 241 30.66 -7.50 26.91
N VAL A 242 30.52 -7.88 28.18
CA VAL A 242 30.95 -7.09 29.34
C VAL A 242 32.02 -7.84 30.12
N PHE A 243 33.13 -7.18 30.42
CA PHE A 243 34.33 -7.80 31.02
C PHE A 243 34.13 -8.22 32.48
N ILE A 244 33.29 -7.50 33.24
CA ILE A 244 33.00 -7.79 34.66
C ILE A 244 31.48 -8.01 34.84
N PRO A 245 30.95 -9.21 34.55
CA PRO A 245 29.51 -9.50 34.64
C PRO A 245 28.91 -9.24 36.02
N SER A 246 29.67 -9.47 37.09
CA SER A 246 29.23 -9.23 38.48
C SER A 246 28.97 -7.76 38.81
N ARG A 247 29.37 -6.84 37.92
CA ARG A 247 29.13 -5.41 38.03
C ARG A 247 28.01 -4.94 37.12
N VAL A 248 27.22 -5.83 36.49
CA VAL A 248 26.12 -5.46 35.59
C VAL A 248 24.80 -5.96 36.18
N ASP A 249 23.92 -5.05 36.58
CA ASP A 249 22.61 -5.42 37.15
C ASP A 249 21.42 -4.97 36.27
N VAL A 250 21.66 -4.80 34.96
CA VAL A 250 20.61 -4.41 33.99
C VAL A 250 20.35 -5.50 32.98
N THR A 251 19.10 -5.59 32.53
CA THR A 251 18.63 -6.62 31.61
C THR A 251 19.22 -6.44 30.22
N VAL A 252 19.54 -7.56 29.57
CA VAL A 252 19.89 -7.60 28.14
C VAL A 252 18.60 -7.65 27.33
N SER A 253 18.46 -6.76 26.35
CA SER A 253 17.34 -6.81 25.43
C SER A 253 17.33 -8.10 24.62
N LYS A 254 16.13 -8.63 24.36
CA LYS A 254 15.92 -9.78 23.48
C LYS A 254 15.16 -9.42 22.20
N ASN A 255 14.63 -8.20 22.11
CA ASN A 255 13.79 -7.75 21.01
C ASN A 255 14.35 -6.48 20.37
N PRO A 256 14.08 -6.24 19.09
CA PRO A 256 14.40 -4.97 18.44
C PRO A 256 13.45 -3.86 18.93
N PRO A 257 13.92 -2.60 19.04
CA PRO A 257 13.06 -1.45 19.31
C PRO A 257 12.22 -1.08 18.09
N LEU A 258 10.91 -0.92 18.28
CA LEU A 258 9.95 -0.54 17.23
C LEU A 258 9.45 0.91 17.36
N SER A 259 9.94 1.65 18.35
CA SER A 259 9.74 3.10 18.47
C SER A 259 10.83 3.71 19.35
N GLU A 260 10.96 5.04 19.32
CA GLU A 260 11.92 5.79 20.14
C GLU A 260 11.68 5.70 21.66
N THR A 261 10.55 5.14 22.08
CA THR A 261 10.20 4.89 23.49
C THR A 261 9.96 3.41 23.77
N ASP A 262 10.23 2.54 22.81
CA ASP A 262 10.21 1.09 22.98
C ASP A 262 11.62 0.64 23.40
N PHE A 263 11.88 0.71 24.71
CA PHE A 263 13.20 0.50 25.29
C PHE A 263 13.68 -0.95 25.11
N ASN A 264 14.29 -1.20 23.97
CA ASN A 264 14.75 -2.47 23.45
C ASN A 264 16.01 -2.24 22.61
N ALA A 265 16.74 -3.31 22.32
CA ALA A 265 17.97 -3.28 21.55
C ALA A 265 18.03 -4.42 20.54
N PHE A 266 18.33 -4.06 19.30
CA PHE A 266 18.65 -4.97 18.23
C PHE A 266 19.93 -5.75 18.55
N GLU A 267 20.03 -6.97 18.03
CA GLU A 267 21.20 -7.83 18.24
C GLU A 267 22.49 -7.12 17.80
N PHE A 268 23.42 -6.93 18.74
CA PHE A 268 24.61 -6.10 18.51
C PHE A 268 25.50 -6.60 17.38
N SER A 269 25.62 -7.92 17.24
CA SER A 269 26.39 -8.59 16.17
C SER A 269 25.95 -8.17 14.74
N LYS A 270 24.69 -7.71 14.61
CA LYS A 270 24.06 -7.31 13.35
C LYS A 270 24.10 -5.82 13.08
N TRP A 271 24.52 -4.98 14.02
CA TRP A 271 24.51 -3.52 13.85
C TRP A 271 25.34 -3.07 12.64
N LYS A 272 26.50 -3.71 12.43
CA LYS A 272 27.38 -3.48 11.27
C LYS A 272 26.76 -3.78 9.90
N ILE A 273 25.65 -4.51 9.85
CA ILE A 273 24.94 -4.81 8.59
C ILE A 273 24.24 -3.57 8.06
N PHE A 274 23.76 -2.71 8.96
CA PHE A 274 23.04 -1.49 8.59
C PHE A 274 23.97 -0.40 8.07
N GLY A 275 25.22 -0.37 8.55
CA GLY A 275 26.22 0.59 8.11
C GLY A 275 27.12 1.04 9.25
N GLU A 276 27.66 2.25 9.09
CA GLU A 276 28.68 2.79 9.98
C GLU A 276 28.38 4.22 10.43
N GLU A 277 27.46 4.92 9.76
CA GLU A 277 26.98 6.20 10.25
C GLU A 277 26.05 5.97 11.43
N ILE A 278 26.24 6.78 12.48
CA ILE A 278 25.48 6.68 13.71
C ILE A 278 24.76 7.99 13.94
N LEU A 279 23.47 7.90 14.22
CA LEU A 279 22.66 9.01 14.75
C LEU A 279 22.31 8.69 16.19
N VAL A 280 22.59 9.62 17.10
CA VAL A 280 22.12 9.56 18.48
C VAL A 280 21.10 10.65 18.69
N LYS A 281 19.88 10.27 19.06
CA LYS A 281 18.80 11.19 19.48
C LYS A 281 18.56 11.00 20.97
N SER A 282 18.25 12.07 21.68
CA SER A 282 17.88 12.01 23.10
C SER A 282 17.04 13.21 23.48
N ASN A 283 16.20 13.07 24.52
CA ASN A 283 15.49 14.20 25.11
C ASN A 283 16.24 14.84 26.29
N ILE A 284 17.43 14.33 26.62
CA ILE A 284 18.28 14.86 27.70
C ILE A 284 19.69 15.23 27.23
N ASN A 285 20.09 14.82 26.02
CA ASN A 285 21.37 15.13 25.39
C ASN A 285 21.18 15.69 23.98
N ASN A 286 22.17 16.44 23.51
CA ASN A 286 22.22 16.92 22.13
C ASN A 286 22.17 15.76 21.13
N TRP A 287 21.55 16.00 19.98
CA TRP A 287 21.54 15.01 18.90
C TRP A 287 22.81 15.16 18.09
N ILE A 288 23.43 14.03 17.79
CA ILE A 288 24.68 13.98 17.05
C ILE A 288 24.59 12.98 15.92
N ILE A 289 25.31 13.28 14.84
CA ILE A 289 25.61 12.32 13.78
C ILE A 289 27.11 12.12 13.76
N CYS A 290 27.55 10.88 13.70
CA CYS A 290 28.95 10.49 13.62
C CYS A 290 29.18 9.60 12.41
N SER A 291 30.16 9.95 11.58
CA SER A 291 30.71 9.06 10.56
C SER A 291 31.96 8.35 11.09
N SER A 292 32.22 7.15 10.57
CA SER A 292 33.38 6.35 10.97
C SER A 292 34.70 6.98 10.53
N GLY A 293 35.64 7.04 11.48
CA GLY A 293 37.07 7.02 11.20
C GLY A 293 37.60 5.61 11.51
N ASP A 294 38.66 5.49 12.30
CA ASP A 294 39.09 4.20 12.85
C ASP A 294 38.17 3.74 14.02
N GLY A 295 37.54 4.70 14.71
CA GLY A 295 36.54 4.44 15.74
C GLY A 295 35.13 4.25 15.18
N ASN A 296 34.35 3.34 15.76
CA ASN A 296 32.95 3.14 15.36
C ASN A 296 32.11 2.40 16.42
N LEU A 297 30.95 2.95 16.80
CA LEU A 297 30.03 2.34 17.78
C LEU A 297 29.42 1.03 17.29
N ALA A 298 28.99 0.96 16.02
CA ALA A 298 28.37 -0.22 15.43
C ALA A 298 29.33 -1.42 15.36
N LYS A 299 30.64 -1.16 15.25
CA LYS A 299 31.70 -2.17 15.24
C LYS A 299 32.35 -2.40 16.61
N TRP A 300 32.09 -1.55 17.59
CA TRP A 300 32.78 -1.54 18.89
C TRP A 300 34.30 -1.33 18.78
N SER A 301 34.76 -0.47 17.86
CA SER A 301 36.19 -0.19 17.62
C SER A 301 36.62 1.16 18.23
N ASP A 302 37.74 1.17 18.94
CA ASP A 302 38.36 2.38 19.50
C ASP A 302 39.03 3.21 18.39
N GLY A 303 38.94 4.54 18.46
CA GLY A 303 39.66 5.41 17.52
C GLY A 303 38.93 6.72 17.20
N PRO A 304 39.52 7.57 16.35
CA PRO A 304 38.91 8.83 15.89
C PRO A 304 37.56 8.62 15.21
N VAL A 305 36.66 9.56 15.42
CA VAL A 305 35.35 9.67 14.75
C VAL A 305 35.08 11.10 14.35
N ASN A 306 34.22 11.30 13.34
CA ASN A 306 33.83 12.63 12.90
C ASN A 306 32.36 12.86 13.24
N CYS A 307 32.10 13.56 14.35
CA CYS A 307 30.74 13.87 14.76
C CYS A 307 30.35 15.32 14.47
N LYS A 308 29.05 15.56 14.31
CA LYS A 308 28.41 16.88 14.23
C LYS A 308 27.22 16.93 15.18
N ILE A 309 27.03 18.05 15.87
CA ILE A 309 25.79 18.32 16.61
C ILE A 309 24.75 18.81 15.61
N ILE A 310 23.60 18.14 15.55
CA ILE A 310 22.51 18.48 14.62
C ILE A 310 21.30 19.08 15.33
N LYS A 311 21.20 18.92 16.66
CA LYS A 311 20.17 19.55 17.48
C LYS A 311 20.66 19.72 18.91
N SER A 312 20.63 20.94 19.42
CA SER A 312 20.93 21.23 20.82
C SER A 312 19.66 21.06 21.67
N ILE A 313 19.75 20.25 22.72
CA ILE A 313 18.66 19.99 23.67
C ILE A 313 18.96 20.67 25.01
N THR A 314 20.23 20.86 25.37
CA THR A 314 20.64 21.47 26.63
C THR A 314 20.99 22.94 26.44
N GLU A 315 20.21 23.85 27.03
CA GLU A 315 20.50 25.30 27.01
C GLU A 315 21.74 25.68 27.83
N HIS A 316 22.11 24.82 28.79
CA HIS A 316 23.18 25.09 29.74
C HIS A 316 24.57 24.73 29.20
N CYS A 317 24.63 24.05 28.05
CA CYS A 317 25.84 23.50 27.46
C CYS A 317 25.90 23.65 25.91
N PRO A 318 25.74 24.87 25.35
CA PRO A 318 25.65 25.08 23.90
C PRO A 318 27.00 25.26 23.17
N ASP A 319 28.09 25.60 23.87
CA ASP A 319 29.29 26.20 23.26
C ASP A 319 30.49 25.26 23.06
N GLY A 320 30.29 24.00 22.68
CA GLY A 320 31.50 23.29 22.28
C GLY A 320 31.41 21.98 21.54
N PRO A 321 32.59 21.41 21.29
CA PRO A 321 32.83 20.62 20.11
C PRO A 321 32.15 19.24 20.19
N PRO A 322 31.69 18.72 19.05
CA PRO A 322 31.22 17.34 18.98
C PRO A 322 32.35 16.36 19.32
N PRO A 323 32.00 15.13 19.71
CA PRO A 323 32.97 14.07 19.97
C PRO A 323 33.86 13.77 18.76
N THR A 324 35.14 13.56 19.02
CA THR A 324 36.16 13.32 17.99
C THR A 324 36.78 11.93 18.06
N HIS A 325 36.46 11.14 19.08
CA HIS A 325 37.12 9.86 19.30
C HIS A 325 36.22 8.89 20.07
N PHE A 326 35.92 7.73 19.52
CA PHE A 326 35.27 6.65 20.26
C PHE A 326 36.26 6.00 21.19
N PHE A 327 36.01 6.12 22.50
CA PHE A 327 36.84 5.48 23.51
C PHE A 327 36.19 4.20 24.06
N ARG A 328 36.78 3.05 23.76
CA ARG A 328 36.42 1.76 24.37
C ARG A 328 37.24 1.55 25.65
N TYR A 329 36.83 2.18 26.75
CA TYR A 329 37.55 2.09 28.04
C TYR A 329 37.71 0.64 28.53
N PHE A 330 38.92 0.06 28.39
CA PHE A 330 39.47 -1.21 28.96
C PHE A 330 38.46 -2.25 29.52
N GLY A 331 37.35 -2.51 28.82
CA GLY A 331 36.32 -3.47 29.22
C GLY A 331 35.40 -3.08 30.40
N ARG A 332 35.47 -1.87 30.97
CA ARG A 332 34.80 -1.57 32.25
C ARG A 332 33.35 -1.05 32.18
N TYR A 333 32.86 -0.54 31.05
CA TYR A 333 31.59 0.21 31.01
C TYR A 333 30.55 -0.33 30.03
N CYS A 334 29.28 -0.02 30.32
CA CYS A 334 28.12 -0.74 29.80
C CYS A 334 27.25 0.01 28.79
N GLY A 335 27.77 1.07 28.19
CA GLY A 335 27.17 1.87 27.12
C GLY A 335 28.07 3.04 26.71
N PRO A 336 27.79 3.73 25.59
CA PRO A 336 28.84 4.35 24.78
C PRO A 336 29.45 5.64 25.37
N SER A 337 30.76 5.84 25.23
CA SER A 337 31.46 7.09 25.57
C SER A 337 32.51 7.46 24.51
N PHE A 338 32.54 8.69 24.00
CA PHE A 338 33.52 9.15 23.01
C PHE A 338 34.19 10.45 23.53
N PHE A 339 35.54 10.61 23.57
CA PHE A 339 36.38 11.77 24.02
C PHE A 339 37.80 11.74 23.43
N SER A 340 38.46 12.85 23.02
CA SER A 340 38.64 14.17 23.72
C SER A 340 38.75 15.41 22.76
N ASP A 341 38.32 16.66 23.05
CA ASP A 341 38.03 17.41 24.29
C ASP A 341 36.64 18.13 24.31
N SER A 342 35.67 17.42 24.93
CA SER A 342 34.27 17.69 25.39
C SER A 342 33.37 18.75 24.71
N PHE A 343 32.22 18.44 24.06
CA PHE A 343 30.83 18.31 24.58
C PHE A 343 30.20 16.92 24.32
N HIS A 344 30.88 15.89 24.81
CA HIS A 344 30.68 14.54 24.30
C HIS A 344 29.73 13.68 25.16
N TYR A 345 29.38 12.49 24.67
CA TYR A 345 28.48 11.56 25.35
C TYR A 345 29.24 10.55 26.19
N TYR A 346 28.60 10.07 27.24
CA TYR A 346 28.99 8.86 27.95
C TYR A 346 27.71 8.16 28.46
N PHE A 347 27.77 6.84 28.59
CA PHE A 347 26.67 6.01 29.05
C PHE A 347 27.19 4.84 29.90
N ASP A 348 27.46 5.03 31.20
CA ASP A 348 27.74 3.89 32.11
C ASP A 348 26.54 3.59 33.01
N GLY A 349 26.15 2.32 32.99
CA GLY A 349 25.07 1.78 33.81
C GLY A 349 25.39 0.34 34.14
N CYS A 350 26.43 0.14 34.95
CA CYS A 350 26.76 -1.18 35.44
C CYS A 350 26.70 -1.28 36.96
N THR A 351 27.52 -0.57 37.74
CA THR A 351 27.28 -0.38 39.19
C THR A 351 28.26 0.61 39.87
N ARG A 352 27.71 1.36 40.82
CA ARG A 352 28.25 1.84 42.12
C ARG A 352 29.36 2.88 42.28
N TYR A 353 30.23 3.19 41.31
CA TYR A 353 31.33 4.13 41.61
C TYR A 353 31.58 5.22 40.55
N ASN A 354 31.16 6.45 40.93
CA ASN A 354 31.81 7.75 40.71
C ASN A 354 31.43 8.64 39.51
N TRP A 355 30.47 8.29 38.64
CA TRP A 355 30.15 9.16 37.48
C TRP A 355 28.63 9.25 37.20
N PRO A 356 28.08 10.42 36.83
CA PRO A 356 26.64 10.59 36.60
C PRO A 356 26.18 9.97 35.28
N THR A 357 25.29 8.98 35.25
CA THR A 357 24.86 8.27 34.02
C THR A 357 24.37 9.19 32.88
N HIS A 358 24.04 10.43 33.22
CA HIS A 358 23.76 11.53 32.31
C HIS A 358 24.71 12.71 32.63
N ASP A 359 25.62 13.04 31.71
CA ASP A 359 26.55 14.17 31.85
C ASP A 359 26.64 14.95 30.51
N PRO A 360 25.65 15.80 30.20
CA PRO A 360 25.55 16.48 28.90
C PRO A 360 26.67 17.49 28.65
N CYS A 361 27.49 17.77 29.67
CA CYS A 361 28.51 18.81 29.67
C CYS A 361 29.93 18.26 29.92
N GLY A 362 30.06 16.96 30.19
CA GLY A 362 31.35 16.31 30.49
C GLY A 362 32.07 16.88 31.72
N GLN A 363 31.32 17.38 32.71
CA GLN A 363 31.89 17.99 33.92
C GLN A 363 31.73 17.11 35.16
N ASN A 364 31.34 15.85 34.98
CA ASN A 364 31.10 14.87 36.04
C ASN A 364 30.09 15.37 37.07
N SER A 365 29.12 16.15 36.60
CA SER A 365 28.09 16.77 37.42
C SER A 365 26.72 16.56 36.79
N ASP A 366 25.70 16.34 37.62
CA ASP A 366 24.31 16.35 37.18
C ASP A 366 23.90 17.78 36.86
N ARG A 367 24.21 18.21 35.64
CA ARG A 367 23.66 19.44 35.04
C ARG A 367 22.35 19.13 34.31
N GLY A 368 21.59 18.18 34.85
CA GLY A 368 20.42 17.60 34.23
C GLY A 368 19.36 18.64 33.86
N LEU A 369 18.74 18.40 32.71
CA LEU A 369 17.40 18.89 32.46
C LEU A 369 16.48 18.24 33.50
N LYS A 370 16.01 19.02 34.48
CA LYS A 370 15.09 18.53 35.51
C LYS A 370 13.68 18.38 34.94
N ASN A 371 12.91 17.45 35.50
CA ASN A 371 11.51 17.23 35.17
C ASN A 371 11.25 16.83 33.71
N ILE A 372 12.23 16.22 33.04
CA ILE A 372 12.01 15.64 31.71
C ILE A 372 11.13 14.40 31.85
N GLN A 373 10.01 14.39 31.13
CA GLN A 373 9.13 13.23 31.07
C GLN A 373 9.83 12.09 30.31
N ASN A 374 9.91 10.92 30.94
CA ASN A 374 10.52 9.70 30.39
C ASN A 374 11.91 9.96 29.77
N PRO A 375 12.96 10.26 30.55
CA PRO A 375 14.30 10.46 30.01
C PRO A 375 14.80 9.23 29.25
N HIS A 376 15.24 9.44 28.01
CA HIS A 376 15.66 8.36 27.12
C HIS A 376 16.63 8.83 26.03
N GLY A 377 17.17 7.87 25.31
CA GLY A 377 17.83 8.14 24.05
C GLY A 377 17.82 6.93 23.14
N ASN A 378 18.24 7.18 21.92
CA ASN A 378 18.06 6.31 20.78
C ASN A 378 19.33 6.33 19.93
N VAL A 379 19.79 5.15 19.54
CA VAL A 379 20.89 4.96 18.60
C VAL A 379 20.33 4.38 17.32
N PHE A 380 20.63 5.05 16.21
CA PHE A 380 20.27 4.63 14.87
C PHE A 380 21.52 4.44 14.03
N ILE A 381 21.43 3.56 13.02
CA ILE A 381 22.52 3.25 12.09
C ILE A 381 21.99 3.28 10.66
N ARG A 382 22.81 3.78 9.72
CA ARG A 382 22.55 3.70 8.29
C ARG A 382 23.83 3.54 7.45
#